data_AF-A0A955E1M6-F1
#
_entry.id   AF-A0A955E1M6-F1
#
_cell.length_a   1.000
_cell.length_b   1.000
_cell.length_c   1.000
_cell.angle_alpha   90.00
_cell.angle_beta   90.00
_cell.angle_gamma   90.00
#
_symmetry.space_group_name_H-M   'P 1'
#
loop_
_entity.id
_entity.type
_entity.pdbx_description
1 polymer ?
#
loop_
_entity_poly.entity_id
_entity_poly.type
_entity_poly.pdbx_seq_one_letter_code
_entity_poly.pdbx_strand_id
1 'polypeptide(L)'
;DPERIAVIGHSAGAHIAAIVGSDESLLAEVGMEPEQLAGIVLLDGAGYDLTYRMENLPEINRLEMMYRNAFGDDKELWVRASPTLQAKPGDELPPLLAIYINARPDSKLASEGLVDAWAKTGAHAELVVSPEDTHSSLNRRLGTWRDPETKAVQAFLDSVFGED
;
A
#
# COMPACT_ATOMS: atom_id res chain seq x y z
N ASP A 1 -12.18 10.70 -16.20
CA ASP A 1 -10.90 11.00 -16.85
C ASP A 1 -9.98 9.82 -16.59
N PRO A 2 -9.57 9.06 -17.63
CA PRO A 2 -8.75 7.87 -17.46
C PRO A 2 -7.34 8.18 -16.91
N GLU A 3 -6.85 9.42 -17.05
CA GLU A 3 -5.54 9.85 -16.55
C GLU A 3 -5.59 10.28 -15.07
N ARG A 4 -6.79 10.32 -14.45
CA ARG A 4 -7.01 10.72 -13.06
C ARG A 4 -7.62 9.61 -12.22
N ILE A 5 -7.04 8.41 -12.30
CA ILE A 5 -7.46 7.25 -11.50
C ILE A 5 -6.44 7.01 -10.38
N ALA A 6 -6.85 7.19 -9.13
CA ALA A 6 -6.07 6.81 -7.97
C ALA A 6 -6.74 5.65 -7.21
N VAL A 7 -5.93 4.75 -6.66
CA VAL A 7 -6.42 3.59 -5.88
C VAL A 7 -6.12 3.82 -4.40
N ILE A 8 -7.15 3.79 -3.57
CA ILE A 8 -7.02 3.96 -2.12
C ILE A 8 -7.45 2.67 -1.42
N GLY A 9 -6.64 2.19 -0.49
CA GLY A 9 -6.91 0.96 0.25
C GLY A 9 -6.61 1.09 1.74
N HIS A 10 -7.43 0.47 2.59
CA HIS A 10 -7.23 0.37 4.03
C HIS A 10 -6.98 -1.08 4.47
N SER A 11 -6.07 -1.29 5.42
CA SER A 11 -5.78 -2.62 5.97
C SER A 11 -5.37 -3.62 4.87
N ALA A 12 -6.08 -4.74 4.73
CA ALA A 12 -5.92 -5.67 3.61
C ALA A 12 -6.17 -5.02 2.23
N GLY A 13 -7.06 -4.03 2.16
CA GLY A 13 -7.27 -3.23 0.96
C GLY A 13 -6.04 -2.40 0.58
N ALA A 14 -5.24 -1.97 1.56
CA ALA A 14 -3.97 -1.28 1.28
C ALA A 14 -2.96 -2.25 0.64
N HIS A 15 -2.88 -3.49 1.14
CA HIS A 15 -2.09 -4.52 0.46
C HIS A 15 -2.55 -4.75 -0.98
N ILE A 16 -3.87 -4.87 -1.20
CA ILE A 16 -4.44 -5.06 -2.54
C ILE A 16 -4.10 -3.88 -3.45
N ALA A 17 -4.26 -2.65 -2.98
CA ALA A 17 -3.92 -1.46 -3.75
C ALA A 17 -2.42 -1.42 -4.11
N ALA A 18 -1.55 -1.77 -3.15
CA ALA A 18 -0.11 -1.84 -3.38
C ALA A 18 0.26 -2.89 -4.43
N ILE A 19 -0.27 -4.12 -4.34
CA ILE A 19 0.09 -5.18 -5.30
C ILE A 19 -0.45 -4.89 -6.70
N VAL A 20 -1.66 -4.34 -6.83
CA VAL A 20 -2.23 -3.91 -8.12
C VAL A 20 -1.34 -2.90 -8.83
N GLY A 21 -0.67 -2.03 -8.08
CA GLY A 21 0.23 -1.04 -8.66
C GLY A 21 1.71 -1.42 -8.69
N SER A 22 2.08 -2.65 -8.34
CA SER A 22 3.46 -3.16 -8.47
C SER A 22 3.56 -4.43 -9.31
N ASP A 23 2.48 -5.20 -9.44
CA ASP A 23 2.44 -6.40 -10.28
C ASP A 23 1.78 -6.06 -11.62
N GLU A 24 2.61 -5.87 -12.65
CA GLU A 24 2.18 -5.57 -14.03
C GLU A 24 1.12 -6.56 -14.54
N SER A 25 1.20 -7.83 -14.12
CA SER A 25 0.32 -8.87 -14.64
C SER A 25 -1.14 -8.68 -14.25
N LEU A 26 -1.41 -8.03 -13.12
CA LEU A 26 -2.77 -7.80 -12.63
C LEU A 26 -3.50 -6.73 -13.45
N LEU A 27 -2.81 -5.64 -13.82
CA LEU A 27 -3.40 -4.59 -14.65
C LEU A 27 -3.41 -4.97 -16.13
N ALA A 28 -2.46 -5.80 -16.58
CA ALA A 28 -2.42 -6.30 -17.94
C ALA A 28 -3.69 -7.11 -18.31
N GLU A 29 -4.35 -7.76 -17.33
CA GLU A 29 -5.63 -8.47 -17.54
C GLU A 29 -6.75 -7.54 -18.05
N VAL A 30 -6.66 -6.24 -17.75
CA VAL A 30 -7.59 -5.22 -18.21
C VAL A 30 -6.99 -4.24 -19.21
N GLY A 31 -5.80 -4.56 -19.75
CA GLY A 31 -5.10 -3.75 -20.75
C GLY A 31 -4.54 -2.45 -20.20
N MET A 32 -4.13 -2.45 -18.93
CA MET A 32 -3.49 -1.32 -18.26
C MET A 32 -2.08 -1.68 -17.75
N GLU A 33 -1.25 -0.66 -17.58
CA GLU A 33 0.07 -0.73 -16.95
C GLU A 33 0.04 0.02 -15.60
N PRO A 34 0.91 -0.35 -14.62
CA PRO A 34 0.96 0.32 -13.32
C PRO A 34 1.08 1.85 -13.37
N GLU A 35 1.94 2.37 -14.25
CA GLU A 35 2.16 3.82 -14.43
C GLU A 35 0.91 4.59 -14.88
N GLN A 36 -0.11 3.90 -15.41
CA GLN A 36 -1.37 4.54 -15.83
C GLN A 36 -2.29 4.84 -14.64
N LEU A 37 -1.96 4.37 -13.44
CA LEU A 37 -2.58 4.86 -12.21
C LEU A 37 -1.94 6.19 -11.83
N ALA A 38 -2.74 7.23 -11.62
CA ALA A 38 -2.24 8.52 -11.17
C ALA A 38 -1.59 8.41 -9.78
N GLY A 39 -2.07 7.51 -8.92
CA GLY A 39 -1.41 7.26 -7.65
C GLY A 39 -2.07 6.19 -6.80
N ILE A 40 -1.35 5.77 -5.76
CA ILE A 40 -1.80 4.79 -4.78
C ILE A 40 -1.74 5.41 -3.40
N VAL A 41 -2.81 5.23 -2.61
CA VAL A 41 -2.88 5.67 -1.21
C VAL A 41 -3.15 4.47 -0.31
N LEU A 42 -2.24 4.23 0.62
CA LEU A 42 -2.28 3.10 1.53
C LEU A 42 -2.55 3.55 2.96
N LEU A 43 -3.62 3.03 3.56
CA LEU A 43 -4.07 3.40 4.90
C LEU A 43 -3.84 2.25 5.88
N ASP A 44 -2.79 2.34 6.66
CA ASP A 44 -2.44 1.47 7.79
C ASP A 44 -2.45 -0.03 7.45
N GLY A 45 -1.95 -0.36 6.26
CA GLY A 45 -1.73 -1.72 5.79
C GLY A 45 -0.48 -2.37 6.38
N ALA A 46 -0.35 -3.66 6.15
CA ALA A 46 0.81 -4.47 6.53
C ALA A 46 0.94 -5.67 5.59
N GLY A 47 2.04 -6.41 5.72
CA GLY A 47 2.29 -7.59 4.89
C GLY A 47 2.69 -7.25 3.45
N TYR A 48 3.24 -6.07 3.20
CA TYR A 48 3.78 -5.72 1.88
C TYR A 48 4.99 -6.58 1.48
N ASP A 49 5.66 -7.19 2.47
CA ASP A 49 6.50 -8.36 2.31
C ASP A 49 5.82 -9.53 3.03
N LEU A 50 5.11 -10.37 2.28
CA LEU A 50 4.42 -11.54 2.83
C LEU A 50 5.40 -12.62 3.26
N THR A 51 6.55 -12.75 2.61
CA THR A 51 7.58 -13.73 3.00
C THR A 51 8.04 -13.43 4.42
N TYR A 52 8.48 -12.20 4.65
CA TYR A 52 8.86 -11.73 5.98
C TYR A 52 7.68 -11.83 6.96
N ARG A 53 6.48 -11.42 6.55
CA ARG A 53 5.31 -11.45 7.42
C ARG A 53 4.99 -12.87 7.88
N MET A 54 4.89 -13.82 6.96
CA MET A 54 4.52 -15.20 7.27
C MET A 54 5.57 -15.92 8.13
N GLU A 55 6.85 -15.62 7.94
CA GLU A 55 7.93 -16.20 8.74
C GLU A 55 8.05 -15.63 10.16
N ASN A 56 7.49 -14.43 10.39
CA ASN A 56 7.57 -13.72 11.69
C ASN A 56 6.22 -13.62 12.41
N LEU A 57 5.17 -14.27 11.91
CA LEU A 57 3.89 -14.36 12.61
C LEU A 57 3.98 -15.39 13.75
N PRO A 58 3.39 -15.11 14.92
CA PRO A 58 3.22 -16.12 15.96
C PRO A 58 2.33 -17.28 15.45
N GLU A 59 2.81 -18.52 15.57
CA GLU A 59 2.24 -19.78 15.02
C GLU A 59 0.78 -20.11 15.40
N ILE A 60 0.16 -19.36 16.33
CA ILE A 60 -1.24 -19.56 16.70
C ILE A 60 -1.86 -18.22 17.07
N ASN A 61 -2.22 -17.41 16.06
CA ASN A 61 -3.10 -16.27 16.28
C ASN A 61 -4.06 -16.01 15.11
N ARG A 62 -5.08 -15.16 15.36
CA ARG A 62 -6.10 -14.80 14.35
C ARG A 62 -5.52 -14.18 13.09
N LEU A 63 -4.37 -13.53 13.19
CA LEU A 63 -3.74 -12.83 12.10
C LEU A 63 -3.06 -13.79 11.13
N GLU A 64 -2.39 -14.82 11.65
CA GLU A 64 -1.86 -15.91 10.83
C GLU A 64 -2.96 -16.64 10.08
N MET A 65 -4.06 -17.01 10.75
CA MET A 65 -5.20 -17.62 10.06
C MET A 65 -5.74 -16.73 8.94
N MET A 66 -5.76 -15.40 9.15
CA MET A 66 -6.17 -14.46 8.11
C MET A 66 -5.25 -14.50 6.88
N TYR A 67 -3.92 -14.48 7.08
CA TYR A 67 -2.98 -14.56 5.96
C TYR A 67 -2.99 -15.93 5.29
N ARG A 68 -3.01 -17.04 6.04
CA ARG A 68 -3.10 -18.39 5.45
C ARG A 68 -4.40 -18.62 4.69
N ASN A 69 -5.51 -18.04 5.14
CA ASN A 69 -6.77 -18.12 4.39
C ASN A 69 -6.69 -17.36 3.04
N ALA A 70 -5.92 -16.27 2.97
CA ALA A 70 -5.77 -15.46 1.76
C ALA A 70 -4.71 -16.01 0.80
N PHE A 71 -3.57 -16.45 1.32
CA PHE A 71 -2.37 -16.76 0.53
C PHE A 71 -1.89 -18.21 0.69
N GLY A 72 -2.54 -19.03 1.52
CA GLY A 72 -2.10 -20.40 1.80
C GLY A 72 -0.67 -20.48 2.31
N ASP A 73 -0.04 -21.62 2.00
CA ASP A 73 1.33 -21.97 2.43
C ASP A 73 2.33 -22.02 1.26
N ASP A 74 1.93 -21.50 0.10
CA ASP A 74 2.75 -21.44 -1.09
C ASP A 74 3.72 -20.25 -1.03
N LYS A 75 5.00 -20.54 -0.84
CA LYS A 75 6.06 -19.52 -0.77
C LYS A 75 6.23 -18.75 -2.07
N GLU A 76 5.98 -19.37 -3.22
CA GLU A 76 6.04 -18.65 -4.51
C GLU A 76 4.90 -17.66 -4.62
N LEU A 77 3.71 -18.00 -4.10
CA LEU A 77 2.60 -17.06 -3.99
C LEU A 77 2.93 -15.93 -3.00
N TRP A 78 3.56 -16.20 -1.86
CA TRP A 78 3.96 -15.14 -0.94
C TRP A 78 4.91 -14.15 -1.58
N VAL A 79 5.90 -14.62 -2.35
CA VAL A 79 6.81 -13.74 -3.09
C VAL A 79 6.05 -12.90 -4.12
N ARG A 80 5.22 -13.54 -4.96
CA ARG A 80 4.43 -12.83 -5.98
C ARG A 80 3.49 -11.80 -5.38
N ALA A 81 2.82 -12.15 -4.30
CA ALA A 81 1.89 -11.26 -3.61
C ALA A 81 2.57 -10.29 -2.64
N SER A 82 3.90 -10.14 -2.66
CA SER A 82 4.64 -9.14 -1.86
C SER A 82 4.94 -7.89 -2.70
N PRO A 83 4.21 -6.77 -2.53
CA PRO A 83 4.50 -5.50 -3.21
C PRO A 83 5.97 -5.05 -3.12
N THR A 84 6.64 -5.26 -1.97
CA THR A 84 8.06 -4.89 -1.82
C THR A 84 9.00 -5.69 -2.72
N LEU A 85 8.61 -6.91 -3.08
CA LEU A 85 9.40 -7.80 -3.94
C LEU A 85 9.02 -7.65 -5.42
N GLN A 86 7.85 -7.05 -5.71
CA GLN A 86 7.45 -6.72 -7.07
C GLN A 86 8.01 -5.38 -7.54
N ALA A 87 8.20 -4.41 -6.65
CA ALA A 87 8.83 -3.13 -6.97
C ALA A 87 10.35 -3.27 -7.24
N LYS A 88 10.74 -3.45 -8.51
CA LYS A 88 12.15 -3.65 -8.91
C LYS A 88 12.77 -2.35 -9.45
N PRO A 89 14.09 -2.17 -9.30
CA PRO A 89 14.78 -1.02 -9.89
C PRO A 89 14.55 -0.92 -11.40
N GLY A 90 14.05 0.23 -11.86
CA GLY A 90 13.75 0.50 -13.26
C GLY A 90 12.29 0.26 -13.67
N ASP A 91 11.45 -0.26 -12.77
CA ASP A 91 10.00 -0.37 -13.02
C ASP A 91 9.34 1.01 -13.02
N GLU A 92 8.36 1.20 -13.92
CA GLU A 92 7.54 2.41 -13.99
C GLU A 92 6.32 2.25 -13.08
N LEU A 93 6.51 2.58 -11.80
CA LEU A 93 5.46 2.50 -10.78
C LEU A 93 4.73 3.84 -10.58
N PRO A 94 3.43 3.82 -10.25
CA PRO A 94 2.69 5.04 -9.96
C PRO A 94 3.18 5.68 -8.65
N PRO A 95 2.99 6.99 -8.47
CA PRO A 95 3.23 7.66 -7.20
C PRO A 95 2.53 6.96 -6.03
N LEU A 96 3.19 6.92 -4.87
CA LEU A 96 2.69 6.24 -3.67
C LEU A 96 2.63 7.18 -2.47
N LEU A 97 1.52 7.16 -1.74
CA LEU A 97 1.41 7.69 -0.38
C LEU A 97 1.05 6.55 0.58
N ALA A 98 1.91 6.28 1.55
CA ALA A 98 1.60 5.37 2.66
C ALA A 98 1.38 6.15 3.96
N ILE A 99 0.25 5.89 4.62
CA ILE A 99 -0.06 6.39 5.96
C ILE A 99 -0.06 5.21 6.92
N TYR A 100 0.75 5.25 7.97
CA TYR A 100 0.74 4.23 9.02
C TYR A 100 0.43 4.82 10.40
N ILE A 101 -0.12 4.01 11.28
CA ILE A 101 -0.43 4.42 12.63
C ILE A 101 0.79 4.29 13.54
N ASN A 102 1.14 5.38 14.24
CA ASN A 102 2.32 5.44 15.11
C ASN A 102 2.34 4.33 16.18
N ALA A 103 1.17 3.98 16.72
CA ALA A 103 1.02 2.94 17.74
C ALA A 103 1.10 1.49 17.18
N ARG A 104 1.34 1.30 15.88
CA ARG A 104 1.42 -0.01 15.22
C ARG A 104 2.81 -0.28 14.61
N PRO A 105 3.73 -0.89 15.36
CA PRO A 105 5.08 -1.19 14.88
C PRO A 105 5.11 -2.07 13.62
N ASP A 106 4.14 -2.97 13.45
CA ASP A 106 4.06 -3.85 12.28
C ASP A 106 3.67 -3.09 11.00
N SER A 107 2.70 -2.19 11.08
CA SER A 107 2.34 -1.32 9.95
C SER A 107 3.45 -0.32 9.64
N LYS A 108 4.12 0.22 10.66
CA LYS A 108 5.30 1.09 10.49
C LYS A 108 6.39 0.39 9.68
N LEU A 109 6.87 -0.76 10.15
CA LEU A 109 7.95 -1.50 9.49
C LEU A 109 7.58 -1.86 8.05
N ALA A 110 6.35 -2.34 7.83
CA ALA A 110 5.89 -2.68 6.49
C ALA A 110 5.86 -1.44 5.58
N SER A 111 5.31 -0.32 6.05
CA SER A 111 5.16 0.90 5.24
C SER A 111 6.51 1.56 4.94
N GLU A 112 7.43 1.57 5.90
CA GLU A 112 8.82 2.03 5.68
C GLU A 112 9.53 1.18 4.64
N GLY A 113 9.44 -0.16 4.74
CA GLY A 113 10.03 -1.07 3.77
C GLY A 113 9.44 -0.93 2.37
N LEU A 114 8.13 -0.72 2.26
CA LEU A 114 7.47 -0.52 0.98
C LEU A 114 7.87 0.82 0.34
N VAL A 115 7.84 1.92 1.08
CA VAL A 115 8.22 3.24 0.54
C VAL A 115 9.68 3.25 0.10
N ASP A 116 10.58 2.59 0.83
CA ASP A 116 11.98 2.42 0.42
C ASP A 116 12.11 1.59 -0.87
N ALA A 117 11.38 0.48 -1.01
CA ALA A 117 11.36 -0.32 -2.24
C ALA A 117 10.81 0.49 -3.43
N TRP A 118 9.73 1.22 -3.22
CA TRP A 118 9.12 2.08 -4.24
C TRP A 118 10.07 3.19 -4.70
N ALA A 119 10.72 3.90 -3.76
CA ALA A 119 11.67 4.95 -4.08
C ALA A 119 12.89 4.45 -4.87
N LYS A 120 13.32 3.19 -4.66
CA LYS A 120 14.41 2.57 -5.41
C LYS A 120 14.08 2.29 -6.88
N THR A 121 12.81 2.29 -7.26
CA THR A 121 12.39 2.23 -8.67
C THR A 121 12.61 3.56 -9.39
N GLY A 122 12.66 4.67 -8.64
CA GLY A 122 12.65 6.04 -9.17
C GLY A 122 11.29 6.72 -9.07
N ALA A 123 10.23 5.97 -8.73
CA ALA A 123 8.90 6.51 -8.51
C ALA A 123 8.81 7.40 -7.26
N HIS A 124 7.88 8.35 -7.29
CA HIS A 124 7.58 9.20 -6.14
C HIS A 124 6.92 8.39 -5.02
N ALA A 125 7.43 8.50 -3.79
CA ALA A 125 6.91 7.76 -2.65
C ALA A 125 6.96 8.59 -1.37
N GLU A 126 5.82 8.71 -0.69
CA GLU A 126 5.64 9.48 0.53
C GLU A 126 5.21 8.58 1.69
N LEU A 127 5.70 8.90 2.89
CA LEU A 127 5.34 8.22 4.12
C LEU A 127 4.86 9.22 5.16
N VAL A 128 3.63 9.03 5.64
CA VAL A 128 3.00 9.87 6.67
C VAL A 128 2.70 9.03 7.91
N VAL A 129 3.01 9.61 9.07
CA VAL A 129 2.61 9.07 10.37
C VAL A 129 1.25 9.63 10.74
N SER A 130 0.31 8.74 11.08
CA SER A 130 -0.88 9.10 11.84
C SER A 130 -0.61 8.91 13.34
N PRO A 131 -0.49 10.01 14.12
CA PRO A 131 -0.01 9.94 15.50
C PRO A 131 -1.07 9.47 16.50
N GLU A 132 -2.34 9.80 16.25
CA GLU A 132 -3.42 9.66 17.23
C GLU A 132 -4.48 8.62 16.85
N ASP A 133 -4.47 8.11 15.61
CA ASP A 133 -5.48 7.14 15.18
C ASP A 133 -5.22 5.72 15.69
N THR A 134 -6.31 4.97 15.69
CA THR A 134 -6.36 3.51 15.76
C THR A 134 -6.61 2.96 14.37
N HIS A 135 -6.30 1.67 14.14
CA HIS A 135 -6.46 1.04 12.83
C HIS A 135 -7.81 1.34 12.17
N SER A 136 -8.90 1.31 12.95
CA SER A 136 -10.24 1.60 12.43
C SER A 136 -10.60 3.08 12.40
N SER A 137 -10.03 3.95 13.26
CA SER A 137 -10.39 5.36 13.24
C SER A 137 -9.80 6.09 12.04
N LEU A 138 -8.59 5.72 11.60
CA LEU A 138 -8.00 6.26 10.37
C LEU A 138 -8.99 6.14 9.20
N ASN A 139 -9.51 4.93 8.95
CA ASN A 139 -10.46 4.70 7.86
C ASN A 139 -11.81 5.40 8.06
N ARG A 140 -12.30 5.50 9.31
CA ARG A 140 -13.60 6.13 9.59
C ARG A 140 -13.57 7.66 9.51
N ARG A 141 -12.43 8.28 9.83
CA ARG A 141 -12.27 9.73 9.86
C ARG A 141 -11.79 10.30 8.54
N LEU A 142 -11.20 9.49 7.66
CA LEU A 142 -10.80 9.96 6.36
C LEU A 142 -12.00 10.60 5.62
N GLY A 143 -11.78 11.79 5.05
CA GLY A 143 -12.82 12.63 4.45
C GLY A 143 -13.54 13.58 5.43
N THR A 144 -13.27 13.51 6.73
CA THR A 144 -13.90 14.42 7.70
C THR A 144 -13.19 15.77 7.78
N TRP A 145 -13.93 16.80 8.21
CA TRP A 145 -13.40 18.16 8.31
C TRP A 145 -12.24 18.25 9.32
N ARG A 146 -11.14 18.88 8.89
CA ARG A 146 -9.90 19.11 9.67
C ARG A 146 -9.08 17.86 10.02
N ASP A 147 -9.43 16.69 9.51
CA ASP A 147 -8.62 15.48 9.67
C ASP A 147 -7.27 15.65 8.96
N PRO A 148 -6.12 15.49 9.66
CA PRO A 148 -4.81 15.74 9.07
C PRO A 148 -4.45 14.70 7.99
N GLU A 149 -4.87 13.44 8.14
CA GLU A 149 -4.66 12.40 7.15
C GLU A 149 -5.46 12.67 5.87
N THR A 150 -6.70 13.17 6.00
CA THR A 150 -7.49 13.65 4.85
C THR A 150 -6.77 14.76 4.08
N LYS A 151 -6.11 15.70 4.77
CA LYS A 151 -5.34 16.75 4.11
C LYS A 151 -4.10 16.20 3.40
N ALA A 152 -3.42 15.22 4.00
CA ALA A 152 -2.28 14.57 3.37
C ALA A 152 -2.72 13.83 2.09
N VAL A 153 -3.81 13.06 2.16
CA VAL A 153 -4.38 12.39 0.98
C VAL A 153 -4.82 13.40 -0.08
N GLN A 154 -5.50 14.49 0.30
CA GLN A 154 -5.90 15.53 -0.66
C GLN A 154 -4.69 16.17 -1.34
N ALA A 155 -3.65 16.55 -0.58
CA ALA A 155 -2.45 17.15 -1.14
C ALA A 155 -1.72 16.21 -2.10
N PHE A 156 -1.68 14.91 -1.80
CA PHE A 156 -1.16 13.91 -2.70
C PHE A 156 -2.01 13.76 -3.97
N LEU A 157 -3.33 13.68 -3.83
CA LEU A 157 -4.23 13.58 -4.99
C LEU A 157 -4.12 14.83 -5.89
N ASP A 158 -4.02 16.02 -5.31
CA ASP A 158 -3.83 17.27 -6.04
C ASP A 158 -2.49 17.27 -6.81
N SER A 159 -1.43 16.68 -6.24
CA SER A 159 -0.12 16.63 -6.89
C SER A 159 -0.06 15.65 -8.06
N VAL A 160 -0.84 14.56 -8.02
CA VAL A 160 -0.81 13.52 -9.05
C VAL A 160 -1.87 13.68 -10.14
N PHE A 161 -2.98 14.35 -9.85
CA PHE A 161 -4.01 14.63 -10.86
C PHE A 161 -3.68 15.83 -11.75
N GLY A 162 -2.69 16.64 -11.38
CA GLY A 162 -2.36 17.90 -12.05
C GLY A 162 -3.42 18.98 -11.79
N GLU A 163 -3.04 20.24 -11.99
CA GLU A 163 -4.01 21.33 -12.17
C GLU A 163 -4.37 21.39 -13.66
N ASP A 164 -5.68 21.41 -13.98
CA ASP A 164 -6.19 21.63 -15.35
C ASP A 164 -5.67 22.95 -15.96
#